data_AF-A0A946AV37-F1
#
_entry.id   AF-A0A946AV37-F1
#
_cell.length_a   1.000
_cell.length_b   1.000
_cell.length_c   1.000
_cell.angle_alpha   90.00
_cell.angle_beta   90.00
_cell.angle_gamma   90.00
#
_symmetry.space_group_name_H-M   'P 1'
#
loop_
_entity.id
_entity.type
_entity.pdbx_description
1 polymer ?
#
loop_
_entity_poly.entity_id
_entity_poly.type
_entity_poly.pdbx_seq_one_letter_code
_entity_poly.pdbx_strand_id
1 'polypeptide(L)'
;MTPPIIPQASGPVFLDDDRINLYYLNELYADIARCVSLQLKENHQIEVPITSGIWGGTYLIADSEGKSKRRIWRLYFIANLPQGSPLEKHENMEHLVGYYYTSIINAFRPYGLELDLNMWGGRLPYSNQVKPSLTMHMVDSSKKVNWLRGFFIWNLVPWEESIIHDAIRNVKEFREKFSIKKKPIMKRDPKDIKYLLQDVVITYRTLESSFSSDFLEHAHPIIDEIVDHFLKGLFDPVLIRDFFFRVRDNKLIVGFEETLQEYYSKDDLNVRRVEDWPIDKINYVPEPLKEKLIPPIKNLFTSFKSNLDKRNKLL
;
A
#
# COMPACT_ATOMS: atom_id res chain seq x y z
N MET A 1 19.70 22.07 17.02
CA MET A 1 19.16 20.83 16.44
C MET A 1 18.76 19.94 17.60
N THR A 2 17.48 19.59 17.70
CA THR A 2 17.00 18.57 18.64
C THR A 2 17.64 17.22 18.30
N PRO A 3 18.01 16.39 19.31
CA PRO A 3 18.54 15.06 19.05
C PRO A 3 17.53 14.24 18.24
N PRO A 4 17.98 13.37 17.32
CA PRO A 4 17.08 12.62 16.46
C PRO A 4 16.19 11.71 17.31
N ILE A 5 14.88 11.92 17.23
CA ILE A 5 13.89 11.02 17.80
C ILE A 5 13.90 9.76 16.93
N ILE A 6 14.31 8.64 17.52
CA ILE A 6 14.38 7.36 16.82
C ILE A 6 12.98 6.76 16.82
N PRO A 7 12.37 6.51 15.65
CA PRO A 7 11.05 5.91 15.60
C PRO A 7 11.05 4.48 16.14
N GLN A 8 9.99 4.09 16.84
CA GLN A 8 9.87 2.77 17.46
C GLN A 8 8.47 2.19 17.30
N ALA A 9 8.39 0.86 17.22
CA ALA A 9 7.15 0.10 17.34
C ALA A 9 7.04 -0.49 18.76
N SER A 10 5.85 -0.92 19.16
CA SER A 10 5.65 -1.51 20.49
C SER A 10 6.24 -2.92 20.65
N GLY A 11 6.75 -3.51 19.56
CA GLY A 11 7.42 -4.81 19.55
C GLY A 11 8.31 -4.99 18.31
N PRO A 12 8.94 -6.17 18.17
CA PRO A 12 9.93 -6.41 17.12
C PRO A 12 9.27 -6.51 15.73
N VAL A 13 9.66 -5.60 14.82
CA VAL A 13 9.18 -5.64 13.43
C VAL A 13 9.69 -6.86 12.69
N PHE A 14 10.99 -7.19 12.83
CA PHE A 14 11.56 -8.43 12.32
C PHE A 14 11.67 -9.46 13.43
N LEU A 15 11.26 -10.69 13.13
CA LEU A 15 11.35 -11.84 14.02
C LEU A 15 12.59 -12.68 13.67
N ASP A 16 12.95 -13.61 14.56
CA ASP A 16 14.17 -14.43 14.44
C ASP A 16 14.24 -15.26 13.16
N ASP A 17 13.10 -15.55 12.54
CA ASP A 17 12.99 -16.30 11.28
C ASP A 17 12.89 -15.39 10.04
N ASP A 18 13.34 -14.13 10.14
CA ASP A 18 13.29 -13.10 9.10
C ASP A 18 11.86 -12.78 8.57
N ARG A 19 10.83 -13.29 9.24
CA ARG A 19 9.44 -12.90 8.97
C ARG A 19 9.12 -11.61 9.70
N ILE A 20 8.16 -10.87 9.15
CA ILE A 20 7.82 -9.53 9.63
C ILE A 20 6.51 -9.60 10.38
N ASN A 21 6.44 -8.96 11.54
CA ASN A 21 5.16 -8.68 12.18
C ASN A 21 4.56 -7.41 11.58
N LEU A 22 3.45 -7.56 10.88
CA LEU A 22 2.81 -6.51 10.09
C LEU A 22 2.05 -5.52 10.95
N TYR A 23 1.64 -5.91 12.16
CA TYR A 23 1.10 -4.97 13.15
C TYR A 23 2.20 -4.00 13.60
N TYR A 24 3.34 -4.51 14.05
CA TYR A 24 4.47 -3.68 14.48
C TYR A 24 5.07 -2.88 13.32
N LEU A 25 5.11 -3.42 12.10
CA LEU A 25 5.54 -2.66 10.92
C LEU A 25 4.64 -1.44 10.67
N ASN A 26 3.32 -1.60 10.81
CA ASN A 26 2.37 -0.51 10.64
C ASN A 26 2.53 0.57 11.73
N GLU A 27 2.73 0.16 12.99
CA GLU A 27 3.06 1.10 14.08
C GLU A 27 4.36 1.86 13.78
N LEU A 28 5.39 1.18 13.30
CA LEU A 28 6.66 1.81 12.96
C LEU A 28 6.50 2.89 11.88
N TYR A 29 5.71 2.63 10.83
CA TYR A 29 5.43 3.63 9.80
C TYR A 29 4.67 4.83 10.34
N ALA A 30 3.68 4.61 11.21
CA ALA A 30 2.97 5.70 11.86
C ALA A 30 3.90 6.55 12.75
N ASP A 31 4.82 5.92 13.50
CA ASP A 31 5.76 6.64 14.35
C ASP A 31 6.85 7.37 13.56
N ILE A 32 7.29 6.82 12.43
CA ILE A 32 8.16 7.53 11.46
C ILE A 32 7.48 8.82 11.01
N ALA A 33 6.21 8.76 10.57
CA ALA A 33 5.48 9.95 10.12
C ALA A 33 5.34 11.00 11.22
N ARG A 34 5.07 10.57 12.47
CA ARG A 34 5.02 11.44 13.64
C ARG A 34 6.36 12.14 13.89
N CYS A 35 7.47 11.38 13.85
CA CYS A 35 8.82 11.93 14.04
C CYS A 35 9.16 12.95 12.96
N VAL A 36 8.87 12.63 11.68
CA VAL A 36 9.09 13.56 10.56
C VAL A 36 8.30 14.85 10.71
N SER A 37 7.01 14.75 11.06
CA SER A 37 6.15 15.92 11.31
C SER A 37 6.72 16.81 12.43
N LEU A 38 7.21 16.20 13.51
CA LEU A 38 7.82 16.91 14.62
C LEU A 38 9.15 17.59 14.22
N GLN A 39 10.00 16.91 13.46
CA GLN A 39 11.26 17.49 12.97
C GLN A 39 11.03 18.67 12.02
N LEU A 40 10.03 18.59 11.13
CA LEU A 40 9.62 19.70 10.28
C LEU A 40 9.16 20.91 11.10
N LYS A 41 8.38 20.67 12.15
CA LYS A 41 7.91 21.72 13.06
C LYS A 41 9.07 22.37 13.81
N GLU A 42 9.94 21.57 14.43
CA GLU A 42 11.02 22.06 15.29
C GLU A 42 12.14 22.78 14.52
N ASN A 43 12.52 22.26 13.34
CA ASN A 43 13.68 22.76 12.62
C ASN A 43 13.33 23.77 11.51
N HIS A 44 12.09 23.74 11.00
CA HIS A 44 11.68 24.58 9.87
C HIS A 44 10.39 25.37 10.10
N GLN A 45 9.75 25.25 11.28
CA GLN A 45 8.45 25.86 11.57
C GLN A 45 7.34 25.43 10.60
N ILE A 46 7.48 24.22 10.04
CA ILE A 46 6.49 23.64 9.12
C ILE A 46 5.62 22.69 9.93
N GLU A 47 4.42 23.15 10.32
CA GLU A 47 3.44 22.33 11.02
C GLU A 47 2.51 21.65 10.02
N VAL A 48 2.73 20.35 9.82
CA VAL A 48 1.92 19.53 8.90
C VAL A 48 1.59 18.19 9.54
N PRO A 49 0.31 17.87 9.76
CA PRO A 49 -0.07 16.52 10.20
C PRO A 49 0.24 15.52 9.09
N ILE A 50 0.85 14.40 9.44
CA ILE A 50 1.16 13.31 8.51
C ILE A 50 0.60 12.03 9.11
N THR A 51 -0.18 11.29 8.33
CA THR A 51 -0.55 9.92 8.68
C THR A 51 0.20 8.96 7.78
N SER A 52 0.55 7.79 8.30
CA SER A 52 1.23 6.77 7.51
C SER A 52 0.85 5.38 7.99
N GLY A 53 0.95 4.42 7.07
CA GLY A 53 0.71 3.01 7.35
C GLY A 53 1.26 2.13 6.22
N ILE A 54 1.03 0.84 6.36
CA ILE A 54 1.49 -0.16 5.40
C ILE A 54 0.81 0.00 4.03
N TRP A 55 1.52 -0.28 2.94
CA TRP A 55 0.96 -0.31 1.58
C TRP A 55 1.15 -1.68 0.90
N GLY A 56 0.37 -1.93 -0.15
CA GLY A 56 0.53 -3.09 -1.03
C GLY A 56 0.04 -4.41 -0.45
N GLY A 57 -0.99 -4.39 0.42
CA GLY A 57 -1.74 -5.57 0.88
C GLY A 57 -0.93 -6.67 1.55
N THR A 58 0.30 -6.37 1.98
CA THR A 58 1.21 -7.30 2.65
C THR A 58 0.55 -7.92 3.89
N TYR A 59 -0.33 -7.16 4.57
CA TYR A 59 -1.12 -7.57 5.73
C TYR A 59 -2.11 -8.72 5.47
N LEU A 60 -2.46 -8.98 4.21
CA LEU A 60 -3.37 -10.07 3.83
C LEU A 60 -2.70 -11.46 3.91
N ILE A 61 -1.37 -11.50 4.09
CA ILE A 61 -0.57 -12.74 4.10
C ILE A 61 0.02 -12.95 5.50
N ALA A 62 -0.73 -12.65 6.55
CA ALA A 62 -0.35 -12.87 7.94
C ALA A 62 -1.15 -13.98 8.62
N ASP A 63 -0.60 -14.51 9.71
CA ASP A 63 -1.36 -15.28 10.68
C ASP A 63 -2.20 -14.36 11.60
N SER A 64 -2.87 -14.96 12.58
CA SER A 64 -3.76 -14.26 13.51
C SER A 64 -3.05 -13.23 14.40
N GLU A 65 -1.72 -13.27 14.53
CA GLU A 65 -0.92 -12.33 15.32
C GLU A 65 -0.24 -11.26 14.46
N GLY A 66 -0.53 -11.24 13.16
CA GLY A 66 0.07 -10.31 12.21
C GLY A 66 1.45 -10.74 11.72
N LYS A 67 1.96 -11.91 12.12
CA LYS A 67 3.23 -12.43 11.59
C LYS A 67 3.02 -12.90 10.16
N SER A 68 3.86 -12.43 9.25
CA SER A 68 3.77 -12.81 7.85
C SER A 68 3.93 -14.32 7.69
N LYS A 69 3.11 -14.94 6.82
CA LYS A 69 3.20 -16.37 6.51
C LYS A 69 4.44 -16.69 5.66
N ARG A 70 5.01 -15.68 5.00
CA ARG A 70 6.21 -15.78 4.15
C ARG A 70 7.14 -14.60 4.40
N ARG A 71 8.42 -14.78 4.03
CA ARG A 71 9.39 -13.68 4.01
C ARG A 71 8.97 -12.61 3.01
N ILE A 72 9.06 -11.36 3.43
CA ILE A 72 8.73 -10.18 2.63
C ILE A 72 10.02 -9.54 2.16
N TRP A 73 10.16 -9.42 0.85
CA TRP A 73 11.37 -8.87 0.22
C TRP A 73 11.21 -7.41 -0.20
N ARG A 74 10.01 -6.84 -0.09
CA ARG A 74 9.70 -5.50 -0.58
C ARG A 74 8.81 -4.82 0.44
N LEU A 75 9.30 -3.72 1.00
CA LEU A 75 8.59 -2.95 2.00
C LEU A 75 7.94 -1.74 1.35
N TYR A 76 6.72 -1.44 1.77
CA TYR A 76 5.99 -0.29 1.26
C TYR A 76 5.22 0.42 2.36
N PHE A 77 5.26 1.74 2.31
CA PHE A 77 4.43 2.59 3.16
C PHE A 77 3.74 3.68 2.35
N ILE A 78 2.55 4.08 2.79
CA ILE A 78 1.82 5.22 2.27
C ILE A 78 1.87 6.33 3.33
N ALA A 79 2.09 7.57 2.90
CA ALA A 79 2.13 8.75 3.75
C ALA A 79 1.22 9.83 3.18
N ASN A 80 0.27 10.27 3.99
CA ASN A 80 -0.73 11.25 3.63
C ASN A 80 -0.28 12.65 4.04
N LEU A 81 -0.27 13.55 3.05
CA LEU A 81 0.17 14.93 3.17
C LEU A 81 -1.02 15.88 2.94
N PRO A 82 -1.24 16.87 3.81
CA PRO A 82 -2.34 17.81 3.66
C PRO A 82 -2.18 18.66 2.40
N GLN A 83 -3.29 18.85 1.69
CA GLN A 83 -3.38 19.82 0.60
C GLN A 83 -3.37 21.26 1.11
N GLY A 84 -2.94 22.21 0.28
CA GLY A 84 -2.87 23.63 0.67
C GLY A 84 -1.85 23.89 1.76
N SER A 85 -0.90 22.98 1.96
CA SER A 85 0.09 23.04 3.04
C SER A 85 1.42 23.63 2.55
N PRO A 86 2.30 24.07 3.47
CA PRO A 86 3.63 24.55 3.10
C PRO A 86 4.47 23.52 2.31
N LEU A 87 4.13 22.23 2.36
CA LEU A 87 4.81 21.16 1.61
C LEU A 87 4.64 21.28 0.09
N GLU A 88 3.75 22.15 -0.41
CA GLU A 88 3.65 22.43 -1.85
C GLU A 88 4.88 23.18 -2.39
N LYS A 89 5.68 23.80 -1.52
CA LYS A 89 6.99 24.34 -1.89
C LYS A 89 8.00 23.20 -2.03
N HIS A 90 8.75 23.20 -3.12
CA HIS A 90 9.73 22.15 -3.41
C HIS A 90 10.75 21.94 -2.29
N GLU A 91 11.36 23.03 -1.79
CA GLU A 91 12.32 22.99 -0.68
C GLU A 91 11.75 22.34 0.60
N ASN A 92 10.48 22.61 0.92
CA ASN A 92 9.81 22.00 2.07
C ASN A 92 9.58 20.50 1.87
N MET A 93 9.31 20.08 0.63
CA MET A 93 9.22 18.66 0.26
C MET A 93 10.59 17.98 0.34
N GLU A 94 11.69 18.66 -0.02
CA GLU A 94 13.05 18.13 0.16
C GLU A 94 13.37 17.90 1.63
N HIS A 95 12.99 18.82 2.51
CA HIS A 95 13.10 18.64 3.96
C HIS A 95 12.29 17.43 4.44
N LEU A 96 11.02 17.30 4.03
CA LEU A 96 10.18 16.15 4.36
C LEU A 96 10.87 14.83 3.97
N VAL A 97 11.39 14.74 2.75
CA VAL A 97 12.06 13.53 2.25
C VAL A 97 13.36 13.25 2.99
N GLY A 98 14.15 14.28 3.31
CA GLY A 98 15.36 14.13 4.13
C GLY A 98 15.07 13.60 5.53
N TYR A 99 13.99 14.06 6.16
CA TYR A 99 13.56 13.54 7.46
C TYR A 99 13.00 12.12 7.37
N TYR A 100 12.25 11.79 6.32
CA TYR A 100 11.83 10.40 6.08
C TYR A 100 13.03 9.47 5.89
N TYR A 101 14.00 9.87 5.06
CA TYR A 101 15.22 9.11 4.81
C TYR A 101 15.96 8.79 6.11
N THR A 102 16.26 9.81 6.92
CA THR A 102 16.98 9.64 8.19
C THR A 102 16.17 8.85 9.22
N SER A 103 14.87 9.11 9.34
CA SER A 103 13.97 8.40 10.25
C SER A 103 13.86 6.92 9.90
N ILE A 104 13.74 6.57 8.61
CA ILE A 104 13.68 5.19 8.14
C ILE A 104 14.98 4.46 8.43
N ILE A 105 16.14 5.04 8.11
CA ILE A 105 17.43 4.38 8.43
C ILE A 105 17.53 4.09 9.91
N ASN A 106 17.24 5.06 10.77
CA ASN A 106 17.35 4.90 12.20
C ASN A 106 16.35 3.87 12.75
N ALA A 107 15.12 3.85 12.22
CA ALA A 107 14.08 2.91 12.60
C ALA A 107 14.42 1.45 12.21
N PHE A 108 15.05 1.24 11.06
CA PHE A 108 15.31 -0.10 10.52
C PHE A 108 16.71 -0.66 10.82
N ARG A 109 17.68 0.20 11.20
CA ARG A 109 19.04 -0.22 11.59
C ARG A 109 19.07 -1.30 12.69
N PRO A 110 18.26 -1.24 13.77
CA PRO A 110 18.25 -2.29 14.80
C PRO A 110 17.88 -3.68 14.26
N TYR A 111 17.20 -3.74 13.12
CA TYR A 111 16.80 -5.00 12.48
C TYR A 111 17.82 -5.50 11.44
N GLY A 112 18.97 -4.82 11.31
CA GLY A 112 20.05 -5.20 10.39
C GLY A 112 19.81 -4.81 8.93
N LEU A 113 18.97 -3.79 8.68
CA LEU A 113 18.80 -3.23 7.34
C LEU A 113 19.78 -2.08 7.14
N GLU A 114 20.39 -2.04 5.95
CA GLU A 114 21.29 -1.00 5.50
C GLU A 114 20.63 -0.27 4.33
N LEU A 115 19.63 0.55 4.64
CA LEU A 115 18.86 1.27 3.63
C LEU A 115 19.59 2.54 3.19
N ASP A 116 19.64 2.76 1.87
CA ASP A 116 20.11 4.01 1.28
C ASP A 116 19.12 4.54 0.23
N LEU A 117 19.06 5.86 0.06
CA LEU A 117 18.15 6.52 -0.87
C LEU A 117 18.66 6.33 -2.30
N ASN A 118 17.92 5.56 -3.09
CA ASN A 118 18.23 5.40 -4.51
C ASN A 118 17.62 6.52 -5.36
N MET A 119 16.36 6.90 -5.09
CA MET A 119 15.71 8.02 -5.77
C MET A 119 14.46 8.50 -5.03
N TRP A 120 14.06 9.74 -5.27
CA TRP A 120 12.77 10.29 -4.86
C TRP A 120 12.22 11.25 -5.93
N GLY A 121 10.96 11.68 -5.79
CA GLY A 121 10.33 12.63 -6.70
C GLY A 121 9.74 12.00 -7.96
N GLY A 122 9.79 10.66 -8.09
CA GLY A 122 9.10 9.95 -9.15
C GLY A 122 7.58 10.11 -9.00
N ARG A 123 6.86 10.32 -10.11
CA ARG A 123 5.41 10.44 -10.10
C ARG A 123 4.75 9.07 -9.99
N LEU A 124 3.81 8.93 -9.07
CA LEU A 124 2.98 7.73 -8.97
C LEU A 124 2.07 7.65 -10.21
N PRO A 125 2.11 6.56 -11.00
CA PRO A 125 1.30 6.43 -12.21
C PRO A 125 -0.19 6.56 -11.92
N TYR A 126 -0.94 7.19 -12.82
CA TYR A 126 -2.38 7.41 -12.67
C TYR A 126 -2.79 8.22 -11.43
N SER A 127 -1.88 9.02 -10.86
CA SER A 127 -2.24 10.08 -9.92
C SER A 127 -2.64 11.36 -10.68
N ASN A 128 -3.21 12.34 -9.96
CA ASN A 128 -3.69 13.59 -10.57
C ASN A 128 -2.62 14.30 -11.42
N GLN A 129 -3.01 14.83 -12.59
CA GLN A 129 -2.05 15.46 -13.52
C GLN A 129 -1.49 16.78 -13.00
N VAL A 130 -2.31 17.55 -12.28
CA VAL A 130 -1.93 18.87 -11.75
C VAL A 130 -1.13 18.69 -10.46
N LYS A 131 -1.57 17.77 -9.60
CA LYS A 131 -0.97 17.52 -8.29
C LYS A 131 -0.63 16.02 -8.11
N PRO A 132 0.42 15.54 -8.79
CA PRO A 132 0.77 14.13 -8.76
C PRO A 132 1.25 13.71 -7.37
N SER A 133 0.95 12.46 -7.01
CA SER A 133 1.53 11.83 -5.83
C SER A 133 2.99 11.46 -6.11
N LEU A 134 3.83 11.54 -5.10
CA LEU A 134 5.27 11.37 -5.23
C LEU A 134 5.72 10.04 -4.64
N THR A 135 6.85 9.55 -5.11
CA THR A 135 7.44 8.29 -4.67
C THR A 135 8.86 8.48 -4.16
N MET A 136 9.24 7.64 -3.21
CA MET A 136 10.60 7.49 -2.70
C MET A 136 11.00 6.02 -2.76
N HIS A 137 12.25 5.75 -3.08
CA HIS A 137 12.77 4.40 -3.21
C HIS A 137 14.14 4.29 -2.52
N MET A 138 14.22 3.36 -1.57
CA MET A 138 15.43 3.03 -0.84
C MET A 138 15.80 1.56 -1.10
N VAL A 139 17.09 1.29 -1.24
CA VAL A 139 17.64 -0.06 -1.49
C VAL A 139 18.37 -0.52 -0.24
N ASP A 140 18.26 -1.81 0.08
CA ASP A 140 18.92 -2.42 1.24
C ASP A 140 20.19 -3.16 0.81
N SER A 141 21.38 -2.67 1.19
CA SER A 141 22.65 -3.30 0.85
C SER A 141 22.89 -4.61 1.57
N SER A 142 22.24 -4.83 2.73
CA SER A 142 22.34 -6.10 3.47
C SER A 142 21.54 -7.23 2.80
N LYS A 143 20.68 -6.89 1.83
CA LYS A 143 19.79 -7.81 1.10
C LYS A 143 18.83 -8.56 2.02
N LYS A 144 18.56 -8.05 3.23
CA LYS A 144 17.53 -8.60 4.11
C LYS A 144 16.15 -8.39 3.48
N VAL A 145 15.95 -7.22 2.89
CA VAL A 145 14.92 -6.93 1.88
C VAL A 145 15.58 -6.48 0.58
N ASN A 146 14.83 -6.39 -0.51
CA ASN A 146 15.34 -5.85 -1.77
C ASN A 146 15.25 -4.32 -1.77
N TRP A 147 14.14 -3.77 -1.26
CA TRP A 147 13.89 -2.33 -1.20
C TRP A 147 12.75 -1.95 -0.28
N LEU A 148 12.72 -0.67 0.07
CA LEU A 148 11.60 0.03 0.69
C LEU A 148 11.11 1.14 -0.26
N ARG A 149 9.80 1.25 -0.52
CA ARG A 149 9.22 2.43 -1.22
C ARG A 149 8.21 3.17 -0.36
N GLY A 150 8.29 4.49 -0.44
CA GLY A 150 7.32 5.43 0.13
C GLY A 150 6.44 6.03 -0.95
N PHE A 151 5.16 6.20 -0.62
CA PHE A 151 4.17 6.84 -1.48
C PHE A 151 3.58 8.05 -0.75
N PHE A 152 3.90 9.25 -1.23
CA PHE A 152 3.43 10.51 -0.66
C PHE A 152 2.18 10.97 -1.39
N ILE A 153 1.05 10.87 -0.71
CA ILE A 153 -0.29 11.08 -1.26
C ILE A 153 -0.87 12.38 -0.72
N TRP A 154 -1.38 13.22 -1.61
CA TRP A 154 -2.01 14.47 -1.24
C TRP A 154 -3.44 14.24 -0.74
N ASN A 155 -3.59 13.97 0.55
CA ASN A 155 -4.86 13.86 1.23
C ASN A 155 -4.65 14.00 2.75
N LEU A 156 -5.61 14.58 3.47
CA LEU A 156 -5.57 14.63 4.94
C LEU A 156 -6.59 13.65 5.50
N VAL A 157 -6.24 12.36 5.42
CA VAL A 157 -7.09 11.25 5.85
C VAL A 157 -6.27 10.19 6.56
N PRO A 158 -6.89 9.26 7.30
CA PRO A 158 -6.22 8.05 7.76
C PRO A 158 -5.67 7.23 6.57
N TRP A 159 -4.57 6.48 6.79
CA TRP A 159 -3.92 5.70 5.73
C TRP A 159 -4.85 4.63 5.13
N GLU A 160 -5.82 4.12 5.92
CA GLU A 160 -6.82 3.16 5.48
C GLU A 160 -7.67 3.71 4.34
N GLU A 161 -8.02 4.99 4.39
CA GLU A 161 -8.78 5.65 3.30
C GLU A 161 -7.95 5.74 2.03
N SER A 162 -6.66 6.04 2.15
CA SER A 162 -5.77 6.16 0.99
C SER A 162 -5.53 4.84 0.27
N ILE A 163 -5.66 3.69 0.95
CA ILE A 163 -5.63 2.37 0.33
C ILE A 163 -6.86 2.14 -0.56
N ILE A 164 -8.03 2.65 -0.15
CA ILE A 164 -9.25 2.54 -0.95
C ILE A 164 -9.08 3.33 -2.26
N HIS A 165 -8.56 4.55 -2.18
CA HIS A 165 -8.26 5.32 -3.39
C HIS A 165 -7.21 4.62 -4.27
N ASP A 166 -6.15 4.04 -3.68
CA ASP A 166 -5.14 3.33 -4.45
C ASP A 166 -5.71 2.11 -5.22
N ALA A 167 -6.80 1.50 -4.75
CA ALA A 167 -7.51 0.46 -5.48
C ALA A 167 -7.99 0.95 -6.87
N ILE A 168 -8.43 2.21 -6.98
CA ILE A 168 -8.86 2.82 -8.26
C ILE A 168 -7.69 2.94 -9.21
N ARG A 169 -6.55 3.43 -8.70
CA ARG A 169 -5.30 3.54 -9.44
C ARG A 169 -4.86 2.17 -9.98
N ASN A 170 -4.92 1.15 -9.13
CA ASN A 170 -4.61 -0.23 -9.48
C ASN A 170 -5.55 -0.76 -10.58
N VAL A 171 -6.86 -0.54 -10.47
CA VAL A 171 -7.84 -0.96 -11.49
C VAL A 171 -7.52 -0.34 -12.86
N LYS A 172 -7.14 0.93 -12.90
CA LYS A 172 -6.71 1.59 -14.14
C LYS A 172 -5.45 0.94 -14.73
N GLU A 173 -4.46 0.67 -13.90
CA GLU A 173 -3.24 -0.04 -14.29
C GLU A 173 -3.54 -1.45 -14.81
N PHE A 174 -4.48 -2.16 -14.18
CA PHE A 174 -4.91 -3.49 -14.58
C PHE A 174 -5.57 -3.48 -15.95
N ARG A 175 -6.43 -2.50 -16.27
CA ARG A 175 -7.06 -2.42 -17.60
C ARG A 175 -6.03 -2.37 -18.72
N GLU A 176 -4.96 -1.64 -18.51
CA GLU A 176 -3.87 -1.56 -19.47
C GLU A 176 -3.08 -2.86 -19.55
N LYS A 177 -2.68 -3.40 -18.39
CA LYS A 177 -1.83 -4.58 -18.33
C LYS A 177 -2.57 -5.85 -18.75
N PHE A 178 -3.84 -6.03 -18.40
CA PHE A 178 -4.62 -7.19 -18.82
C PHE A 178 -5.07 -7.12 -20.29
N SER A 179 -4.82 -6.02 -21.00
CA SER A 179 -5.07 -5.92 -22.43
C SER A 179 -4.04 -6.72 -23.26
N ILE A 180 -4.49 -7.81 -23.89
CA ILE A 180 -3.65 -8.59 -24.82
C ILE A 180 -3.40 -7.90 -26.16
N LYS A 181 -4.20 -6.87 -26.50
CA LYS A 181 -4.02 -6.08 -27.73
C LYS A 181 -2.72 -5.27 -27.70
N LYS A 182 -2.28 -4.80 -26.52
CA LYS A 182 -1.08 -3.96 -26.37
C LYS A 182 0.22 -4.76 -26.39
N LYS A 183 0.26 -5.93 -25.74
CA LYS A 183 1.45 -6.80 -25.69
C LYS A 183 1.02 -8.26 -25.53
N PRO A 184 1.42 -9.17 -26.45
CA PRO A 184 1.13 -10.60 -26.31
C PRO A 184 1.66 -11.15 -24.99
N ILE A 185 0.85 -11.97 -24.30
CA ILE A 185 1.20 -12.53 -22.99
C ILE A 185 2.49 -13.37 -23.03
N MET A 186 2.73 -14.07 -24.15
CA MET A 186 3.92 -14.91 -24.32
C MET A 186 5.23 -14.13 -24.35
N LYS A 187 5.18 -12.82 -24.63
CA LYS A 187 6.33 -11.91 -24.62
C LYS A 187 6.55 -11.22 -23.26
N ARG A 188 5.83 -11.64 -22.22
CA ARG A 188 5.94 -11.04 -20.88
C ARG A 188 6.68 -11.99 -19.94
N ASP A 189 7.49 -11.40 -19.08
CA ASP A 189 8.15 -12.12 -18.01
C ASP A 189 7.08 -12.67 -17.04
N PRO A 190 7.06 -13.98 -16.76
CA PRO A 190 6.20 -14.57 -15.74
C PRO A 190 6.29 -13.86 -14.38
N LYS A 191 7.45 -13.32 -14.02
CA LYS A 191 7.63 -12.58 -12.77
C LYS A 191 6.79 -11.30 -12.74
N ASP A 192 6.69 -10.58 -13.85
CA ASP A 192 5.86 -9.36 -13.96
C ASP A 192 4.38 -9.71 -13.88
N ILE A 193 3.96 -10.81 -14.53
CA ILE A 193 2.58 -11.30 -14.46
C ILE A 193 2.25 -11.72 -13.02
N LYS A 194 3.18 -12.38 -12.33
CA LYS A 194 3.02 -12.76 -10.93
C LYS A 194 2.79 -11.55 -10.03
N TYR A 195 3.54 -10.46 -10.22
CA TYR A 195 3.31 -9.23 -9.45
C TYR A 195 1.98 -8.59 -9.78
N LEU A 196 1.59 -8.57 -11.05
CA LEU A 196 0.28 -8.11 -11.46
C LEU A 196 -0.86 -8.91 -10.80
N LEU A 197 -0.75 -10.23 -10.73
CA LEU A 197 -1.72 -11.10 -10.05
C LEU A 197 -1.75 -10.85 -8.54
N GLN A 198 -0.61 -10.56 -7.92
CA GLN A 198 -0.56 -10.18 -6.51
C GLN A 198 -1.37 -8.89 -6.29
N ASP A 199 -1.19 -7.88 -7.14
CA ASP A 199 -1.92 -6.61 -7.04
C ASP A 199 -3.44 -6.81 -7.24
N VAL A 200 -3.85 -7.74 -8.12
CA VAL A 200 -5.26 -8.14 -8.31
C VAL A 200 -5.85 -8.72 -7.02
N VAL A 201 -5.15 -9.64 -6.36
CA VAL A 201 -5.58 -10.21 -5.08
C VAL A 201 -5.72 -9.12 -4.02
N ILE A 202 -4.74 -8.22 -3.93
CA ILE A 202 -4.75 -7.12 -2.96
C ILE A 202 -5.96 -6.22 -3.20
N THR A 203 -6.20 -5.83 -4.45
CA THR A 203 -7.33 -4.96 -4.81
C THR A 203 -8.67 -5.65 -4.56
N TYR A 204 -8.79 -6.95 -4.88
CA TYR A 204 -9.99 -7.73 -4.55
C TYR A 204 -10.28 -7.71 -3.05
N ARG A 205 -9.30 -8.07 -2.21
CA ARG A 205 -9.47 -8.14 -0.75
C ARG A 205 -9.75 -6.78 -0.12
N THR A 206 -9.18 -5.71 -0.68
CA THR A 206 -9.49 -4.33 -0.25
C THR A 206 -10.94 -3.95 -0.56
N LEU A 207 -11.48 -4.40 -1.69
CA LEU A 207 -12.83 -4.05 -2.15
C LEU A 207 -13.90 -5.09 -1.78
N GLU A 208 -13.52 -6.18 -1.11
CA GLU A 208 -14.35 -7.38 -0.95
C GLU A 208 -15.75 -7.10 -0.39
N SER A 209 -15.86 -6.30 0.67
CA SER A 209 -17.14 -5.94 1.31
C SER A 209 -17.99 -4.95 0.50
N SER A 210 -17.47 -4.42 -0.61
CA SER A 210 -18.20 -3.52 -1.51
C SER A 210 -18.84 -4.22 -2.71
N PHE A 211 -18.42 -5.45 -3.01
CA PHE A 211 -18.92 -6.21 -4.15
C PHE A 211 -20.34 -6.73 -3.94
N SER A 212 -21.04 -7.00 -5.05
CA SER A 212 -22.31 -7.71 -5.03
C SER A 212 -22.11 -9.20 -4.75
N SER A 213 -23.13 -9.86 -4.19
CA SER A 213 -23.11 -11.30 -3.93
C SER A 213 -22.80 -12.11 -5.20
N ASP A 214 -23.43 -11.76 -6.33
CA ASP A 214 -23.22 -12.42 -7.62
C ASP A 214 -21.76 -12.32 -8.09
N PHE A 215 -21.12 -11.16 -7.88
CA PHE A 215 -19.71 -11.00 -8.24
C PHE A 215 -18.81 -11.81 -7.29
N LEU A 216 -19.13 -11.85 -5.99
CA LEU A 216 -18.38 -12.62 -5.01
C LEU A 216 -18.41 -14.12 -5.30
N GLU A 217 -19.59 -14.69 -5.61
CA GLU A 217 -19.75 -16.12 -5.90
C GLU A 217 -18.80 -16.59 -7.01
N HIS A 218 -18.62 -15.74 -8.02
CA HIS A 218 -17.77 -16.02 -9.17
C HIS A 218 -16.29 -15.71 -8.93
N ALA A 219 -15.99 -14.57 -8.28
CA ALA A 219 -14.61 -14.10 -8.12
C ALA A 219 -13.85 -14.83 -7.00
N HIS A 220 -14.54 -15.18 -5.91
CA HIS A 220 -13.91 -15.72 -4.70
C HIS A 220 -13.11 -17.01 -4.97
N PRO A 221 -13.64 -18.04 -5.67
CA PRO A 221 -12.89 -19.27 -5.92
C PRO A 221 -11.59 -19.05 -6.70
N ILE A 222 -11.59 -18.10 -7.66
CA ILE A 222 -10.42 -17.76 -8.45
C ILE A 222 -9.36 -17.08 -7.58
N ILE A 223 -9.79 -16.13 -6.74
CA ILE A 223 -8.88 -15.38 -5.87
C ILE A 223 -8.27 -16.31 -4.82
N ASP A 224 -9.05 -17.18 -4.19
CA ASP A 224 -8.57 -18.14 -3.20
C ASP A 224 -7.53 -19.09 -3.78
N GLU A 225 -7.78 -19.61 -4.98
CA GLU A 225 -6.83 -20.50 -5.64
C GLU A 225 -5.50 -19.78 -5.95
N ILE A 226 -5.57 -18.52 -6.40
CA ILE A 226 -4.37 -17.70 -6.62
C ILE A 226 -3.62 -17.48 -5.30
N VAL A 227 -4.33 -17.14 -4.21
CA VAL A 227 -3.76 -16.94 -2.87
C VAL A 227 -3.05 -18.20 -2.38
N ASP A 228 -3.69 -19.36 -2.50
CA ASP A 228 -3.13 -20.65 -2.10
C ASP A 228 -1.83 -20.95 -2.83
N HIS A 229 -1.77 -20.69 -4.14
CA HIS A 229 -0.56 -20.88 -4.91
C HIS A 229 0.52 -19.86 -4.56
N PHE A 230 0.18 -18.61 -4.24
CA PHE A 230 1.13 -17.66 -3.68
C PHE A 230 1.73 -18.15 -2.35
N LEU A 231 0.88 -18.71 -1.47
CA LEU A 231 1.24 -19.26 -0.17
C LEU A 231 2.03 -20.57 -0.24
N LYS A 232 1.92 -21.33 -1.34
CA LYS A 232 2.71 -22.55 -1.63
C LYS A 232 3.98 -22.24 -2.43
N GLY A 233 3.99 -21.17 -3.20
CA GLY A 233 5.12 -20.73 -4.01
C GLY A 233 4.79 -20.78 -5.49
N LEU A 234 4.26 -19.66 -6.00
CA LEU A 234 3.93 -19.52 -7.41
C LEU A 234 5.19 -19.19 -8.23
N PHE A 235 5.75 -20.22 -8.88
CA PHE A 235 6.94 -20.13 -9.73
C PHE A 235 6.72 -20.67 -11.15
N ASP A 236 5.72 -21.53 -11.36
CA ASP A 236 5.44 -22.12 -12.67
C ASP A 236 4.93 -21.07 -13.67
N PRO A 237 5.68 -20.78 -14.77
CA PRO A 237 5.27 -19.86 -15.80
C PRO A 237 3.95 -20.20 -16.50
N VAL A 238 3.62 -21.49 -16.61
CA VAL A 238 2.38 -21.93 -17.26
C VAL A 238 1.19 -21.58 -16.38
N LEU A 239 1.24 -21.99 -15.10
CA LEU A 239 0.22 -21.66 -14.11
C LEU A 239 0.05 -20.15 -13.91
N ILE A 240 1.15 -19.39 -13.86
CA ILE A 240 1.08 -17.91 -13.76
C ILE A 240 0.30 -17.31 -14.95
N ARG A 241 0.51 -17.82 -16.16
CA ARG A 241 -0.22 -17.35 -17.35
C ARG A 241 -1.66 -17.82 -17.35
N ASP A 242 -1.93 -19.03 -16.87
CA ASP A 242 -3.30 -19.53 -16.69
C ASP A 242 -4.10 -18.61 -15.76
N PHE A 243 -3.57 -18.26 -14.59
CA PHE A 243 -4.22 -17.32 -13.69
C PHE A 243 -4.46 -15.94 -14.33
N PHE A 244 -3.53 -15.45 -15.16
CA PHE A 244 -3.76 -14.23 -15.92
C PHE A 244 -4.99 -14.32 -16.82
N PHE A 245 -5.15 -15.44 -17.55
CA PHE A 245 -6.33 -15.65 -18.39
C PHE A 245 -7.58 -15.85 -17.56
N ARG A 246 -7.54 -16.58 -16.45
CA ARG A 246 -8.68 -16.73 -15.55
C ARG A 246 -9.16 -15.38 -15.04
N VAL A 247 -8.28 -14.51 -14.54
CA VAL A 247 -8.67 -13.15 -14.12
C VAL A 247 -9.31 -12.36 -15.26
N ARG A 248 -8.76 -12.46 -16.47
CA ARG A 248 -9.21 -11.74 -17.66
C ARG A 248 -10.57 -12.23 -18.18
N ASP A 249 -10.69 -13.54 -18.41
CA ASP A 249 -11.84 -14.16 -19.07
C ASP A 249 -13.07 -14.17 -18.15
N ASN A 250 -12.82 -14.21 -16.83
CA ASN A 250 -13.84 -14.02 -15.80
C ASN A 250 -14.15 -12.55 -15.50
N LYS A 251 -13.56 -11.62 -16.26
CA LYS A 251 -13.82 -10.16 -16.20
C LYS A 251 -13.65 -9.54 -14.80
N LEU A 252 -12.77 -10.08 -13.96
CA LEU A 252 -12.63 -9.60 -12.58
C LEU A 252 -12.27 -8.11 -12.52
N ILE A 253 -11.37 -7.65 -13.39
CA ILE A 253 -10.96 -6.23 -13.46
C ILE A 253 -12.13 -5.31 -13.83
N VAL A 254 -13.05 -5.80 -14.68
CA VAL A 254 -14.25 -5.05 -15.06
C VAL A 254 -15.19 -4.93 -13.86
N GLY A 255 -15.40 -6.03 -13.12
CA GLY A 255 -16.20 -5.98 -11.90
C GLY A 255 -15.63 -5.04 -10.84
N PHE A 256 -14.30 -5.01 -10.65
CA PHE A 256 -13.67 -4.05 -9.74
C PHE A 256 -13.96 -2.60 -10.13
N GLU A 257 -13.84 -2.31 -11.43
CA GLU A 257 -14.13 -0.98 -11.98
C GLU A 257 -15.59 -0.61 -11.84
N GLU A 258 -16.52 -1.50 -12.18
CA GLU A 258 -17.96 -1.25 -12.13
C GLU A 258 -18.42 -1.00 -10.69
N THR A 259 -17.96 -1.81 -9.74
CA THR A 259 -18.24 -1.59 -8.31
C THR A 259 -17.74 -0.22 -7.86
N LEU A 260 -16.49 0.14 -8.14
CA LEU A 260 -15.97 1.47 -7.80
C LEU A 260 -16.79 2.58 -8.49
N GLN A 261 -17.07 2.43 -9.79
CA GLN A 261 -17.78 3.45 -10.56
C GLN A 261 -19.18 3.73 -9.99
N GLU A 262 -19.88 2.74 -9.45
CA GLU A 262 -21.20 2.89 -8.81
C GLU A 262 -21.16 3.86 -7.61
N TYR A 263 -20.12 3.81 -6.79
CA TYR A 263 -19.98 4.74 -5.65
C TYR A 263 -19.56 6.12 -6.13
N TYR A 264 -18.56 6.19 -7.00
CA TYR A 264 -17.95 7.45 -7.41
C TYR A 264 -18.82 8.29 -8.36
N SER A 265 -19.69 7.66 -9.17
CA SER A 265 -20.60 8.42 -10.05
C SER A 265 -21.60 9.28 -9.29
N LYS A 266 -21.88 8.98 -8.02
CA LYS A 266 -22.78 9.77 -7.17
C LYS A 266 -22.20 11.16 -6.85
N ASP A 267 -20.87 11.30 -6.96
CA ASP A 267 -20.12 12.53 -6.73
C ASP A 267 -19.57 13.14 -8.04
N ASP A 268 -20.13 12.74 -9.18
CA ASP A 268 -19.70 13.11 -10.55
C ASP A 268 -18.24 12.73 -10.88
N LEU A 269 -17.71 11.70 -10.22
CA LEU A 269 -16.35 11.23 -10.42
C LEU A 269 -16.30 9.99 -11.32
N ASN A 270 -15.49 10.08 -12.38
CA ASN A 270 -15.26 8.99 -13.31
C ASN A 270 -13.96 8.26 -12.96
N VAL A 271 -14.05 7.01 -12.52
CA VAL A 271 -12.89 6.23 -12.06
C VAL A 271 -11.90 5.90 -13.18
N ARG A 272 -12.35 5.93 -14.45
CA ARG A 272 -11.47 5.77 -15.62
C ARG A 272 -10.59 7.01 -15.88
N ARG A 273 -11.00 8.16 -15.34
CA ARG A 273 -10.36 9.47 -15.52
C ARG A 273 -9.89 10.07 -14.20
N VAL A 274 -9.42 9.23 -13.27
CA VAL A 274 -8.89 9.65 -11.95
C VAL A 274 -7.82 10.74 -12.02
N GLU A 275 -7.02 10.74 -13.08
CA GLU A 275 -5.96 11.73 -13.32
C GLU A 275 -6.51 13.14 -13.59
N ASP A 276 -7.75 13.23 -14.05
CA ASP A 276 -8.45 14.46 -14.44
C ASP A 276 -9.41 14.96 -13.33
N TRP A 277 -9.41 14.32 -12.15
CA TRP A 277 -10.30 14.72 -11.07
C TRP A 277 -10.00 16.13 -10.55
N PRO A 278 -11.02 16.84 -10.03
CA PRO A 278 -10.84 18.14 -9.39
C PRO A 278 -9.79 18.07 -8.25
N ILE A 279 -9.02 19.15 -8.07
CA ILE A 279 -7.93 19.21 -7.08
C ILE A 279 -8.45 18.97 -5.65
N ASP A 280 -9.62 19.52 -5.33
CA ASP A 280 -10.30 19.35 -4.05
C ASP A 280 -10.79 17.91 -3.81
N LYS A 281 -10.90 17.10 -4.86
CA LYS A 281 -11.31 15.68 -4.79
C LYS A 281 -10.18 14.70 -5.15
N ILE A 282 -8.93 15.12 -5.21
CA ILE A 282 -7.84 14.15 -5.40
C ILE A 282 -7.78 13.19 -4.22
N ASN A 283 -7.60 11.91 -4.52
CA ASN A 283 -7.56 10.85 -3.53
C ASN A 283 -8.84 10.71 -2.67
N TYR A 284 -9.95 11.32 -3.08
CA TYR A 284 -11.23 11.27 -2.37
C TYR A 284 -11.83 9.86 -2.36
N VAL A 285 -12.54 9.52 -1.29
CA VAL A 285 -13.33 8.29 -1.15
C VAL A 285 -14.76 8.65 -0.71
N PRO A 286 -15.81 8.18 -1.42
CA PRO A 286 -17.19 8.40 -1.02
C PRO A 286 -17.52 7.76 0.34
N GLU A 287 -18.29 8.46 1.17
CA GLU A 287 -18.64 7.98 2.52
C GLU A 287 -19.27 6.58 2.55
N PRO A 288 -20.23 6.22 1.66
CA PRO A 288 -20.79 4.86 1.65
C PRO A 288 -19.76 3.76 1.35
N LEU A 289 -18.67 4.11 0.66
CA LEU A 289 -17.57 3.19 0.42
C LEU A 289 -16.65 3.09 1.64
N LYS A 290 -16.39 4.20 2.33
CA LYS A 290 -15.62 4.23 3.60
C LYS A 290 -16.27 3.35 4.66
N GLU A 291 -17.58 3.48 4.84
CA GLU A 291 -18.36 2.69 5.81
C GLU A 291 -18.23 1.18 5.59
N LYS A 292 -18.08 0.75 4.33
CA LYS A 292 -17.91 -0.67 3.98
C LYS A 292 -16.47 -1.16 4.12
N LEU A 293 -15.50 -0.33 3.75
CA LEU A 293 -14.11 -0.79 3.54
C LEU A 293 -13.16 -0.46 4.70
N ILE A 294 -13.39 0.62 5.46
CA ILE A 294 -12.52 0.99 6.59
C ILE A 294 -12.65 0.01 7.77
N PRO A 295 -13.86 -0.39 8.22
CA PRO A 295 -13.99 -1.26 9.39
C PRO A 295 -13.27 -2.61 9.25
N PRO A 296 -13.36 -3.35 8.13
CA PRO A 296 -12.59 -4.57 7.94
C PRO A 296 -11.08 -4.39 8.11
N ILE A 297 -10.51 -3.30 7.57
CA ILE A 297 -9.09 -2.98 7.68
C ILE A 297 -8.71 -2.74 9.15
N LYS A 298 -9.47 -1.89 9.86
CA LYS A 298 -9.22 -1.60 11.27
C LYS A 298 -9.39 -2.83 12.17
N ASN A 299 -10.40 -3.65 11.90
CA ASN A 299 -10.67 -4.87 12.66
C ASN A 299 -9.54 -5.89 12.51
N LEU A 300 -8.92 -5.98 11.33
CA LEU A 300 -7.76 -6.85 11.12
C LEU A 300 -6.59 -6.48 12.04
N PHE A 301 -6.19 -5.20 12.06
CA PHE A 301 -5.10 -4.74 12.92
C PHE A 301 -5.46 -4.80 14.41
N THR A 302 -6.71 -4.52 14.76
CA THR A 302 -7.22 -4.68 16.13
C THR A 302 -7.14 -6.14 16.58
N SER A 303 -7.43 -7.08 15.68
CA SER A 303 -7.34 -8.52 15.95
C SER A 303 -5.89 -8.96 16.16
N PHE A 304 -4.95 -8.48 15.33
CA PHE A 304 -3.52 -8.75 15.53
C PHE A 304 -3.07 -8.30 16.92
N LYS A 305 -3.40 -7.05 17.30
CA LYS A 305 -3.08 -6.51 18.62
C LYS A 305 -3.66 -7.37 19.75
N SER A 306 -4.96 -7.69 19.67
CA SER A 306 -5.63 -8.47 20.72
C SER A 306 -4.98 -9.84 20.92
N ASN A 307 -4.56 -10.49 19.83
CA ASN A 307 -3.92 -11.79 19.91
C ASN A 307 -2.48 -11.68 20.46
N LEU A 308 -1.72 -10.67 20.06
CA LEU A 308 -0.40 -10.36 20.65
C LEU A 308 -0.50 -10.09 22.15
N ASP A 309 -1.47 -9.28 22.59
CA ASP A 309 -1.69 -8.97 24.02
C ASP A 309 -2.06 -10.22 24.83
N LYS A 310 -2.86 -11.13 24.26
CA LYS A 310 -3.19 -12.41 24.90
C LYS A 310 -1.96 -13.29 25.05
N ARG A 311 -1.14 -13.40 23.99
CA ARG A 311 0.10 -14.19 24.01
C ARG A 311 1.09 -13.64 25.04
N ASN A 312 1.27 -12.33 25.10
CA ASN A 312 2.18 -11.68 26.05
C ASN A 312 1.74 -11.83 27.52
N LYS A 313 0.44 -12.04 27.79
CA LYS A 313 -0.07 -12.35 29.14
C LYS A 313 0.14 -13.80 29.55
N LEU A 314 0.41 -14.70 28.61
CA LEU A 314 0.63 -16.13 28.82
C LEU A 314 2.11 -16.51 28.91
N LEU A 315 3.01 -15.57 28.57
CA LEU A 315 4.47 -15.69 28.66
C LEU A 315 4.97 -15.09 29.98
#